data_AF-A0AA37KQ29-F1
#
_entry.id   AF-A0AA37KQ29-F1
#
_cell.length_a   1.000
_cell.length_b   1.000
_cell.length_c   1.000
_cell.angle_alpha   90.00
_cell.angle_beta   90.00
_cell.angle_gamma   90.00
#
_symmetry.space_group_name_H-M   'P 1'
#
loop_
_entity.id
_entity.type
_entity.pdbx_description
1 polymer ?
#
loop_
_entity_poly.entity_id
_entity_poly.type
_entity_poly.pdbx_seq_one_letter_code
_entity_poly.pdbx_strand_id
1 'polypeptide(L)'
;MPAKTVKRESPYLRVGTTIYKRVRQPLSSGRSVETLIPWNVETLRQDFGKDYLARIPKYDGFCTVPDHTNYHREIDGFLNRYEPIPFQPAEGIFPHIHDFLTHIFGEQVELGYDYLQLLSYNGCRYCCWCRMNATRERRPFSIS
;
A
#
# COMPACT_ATOMS: atom_id res chain seq x y z
N MET A 1 -1.31 -23.25 -24.09
CA MET A 1 -1.47 -22.40 -22.89
C MET A 1 -1.52 -20.95 -23.36
N PRO A 2 -2.61 -20.20 -23.18
CA PRO A 2 -2.67 -18.83 -23.67
C PRO A 2 -1.79 -17.92 -22.79
N ALA A 3 -0.85 -17.24 -23.43
CA ALA A 3 0.01 -16.24 -22.81
C ALA A 3 -0.85 -15.12 -22.20
N LYS A 4 -0.76 -14.94 -20.88
CA LYS A 4 -1.31 -13.76 -20.20
C LYS A 4 -0.65 -12.53 -20.83
N THR A 5 -1.41 -11.78 -21.63
CA THR A 5 -0.97 -10.52 -22.23
C THR A 5 -0.74 -9.54 -21.09
N VAL A 6 0.50 -9.41 -20.63
CA VAL A 6 0.89 -8.35 -19.70
C VAL A 6 0.69 -7.05 -20.46
N LYS A 7 -0.42 -6.34 -20.17
CA LYS A 7 -0.59 -4.95 -20.61
C LYS A 7 0.68 -4.23 -20.21
N ARG A 8 1.45 -3.76 -21.20
CA ARG A 8 2.60 -2.89 -20.95
C ARG A 8 2.06 -1.61 -20.33
N GLU A 9 1.97 -1.57 -19.01
CA GLU A 9 1.67 -0.35 -18.28
C GLU A 9 2.75 0.66 -18.66
N SER A 10 2.33 1.81 -19.19
CA SER A 10 3.22 2.92 -19.45
C SER A 10 3.99 3.23 -18.15
N PRO A 11 5.33 3.39 -18.20
CA PRO A 11 6.11 3.67 -16.99
C PRO A 11 5.78 5.06 -16.41
N TYR A 12 5.04 5.88 -17.15
CA TYR A 12 4.59 7.20 -16.75
C TYR A 12 3.14 7.17 -16.28
N LEU A 13 2.84 8.01 -15.30
CA LEU A 13 1.50 8.26 -14.78
C LEU A 13 1.34 9.75 -14.46
N ARG A 14 0.13 10.28 -14.59
CA ARG A 14 -0.18 11.67 -14.25
C ARG A 14 -1.01 11.67 -12.98
N VAL A 15 -0.58 12.43 -11.98
CA VAL A 15 -1.33 12.64 -10.75
C VAL A 15 -1.57 14.13 -10.60
N GLY A 16 -2.83 14.55 -10.65
CA GLY A 16 -3.23 15.96 -10.72
C GLY A 16 -2.64 16.66 -11.96
N THR A 17 -1.68 17.56 -11.73
CA THR A 17 -1.00 18.35 -12.78
C THR A 17 0.40 17.82 -13.13
N THR A 18 0.95 16.90 -12.33
CA THR A 18 2.34 16.45 -12.47
C THR A 18 2.41 15.05 -13.09
N ILE A 19 3.36 14.86 -14.02
CA ILE A 19 3.69 13.53 -14.55
C ILE A 19 4.77 12.92 -13.67
N TYR A 20 4.63 11.65 -13.35
CA TYR A 20 5.59 10.85 -12.61
C TYR A 20 6.05 9.69 -13.47
N LYS A 21 7.30 9.27 -13.28
CA LYS A 21 7.87 8.04 -13.83
C LYS A 21 8.06 7.03 -12.71
N ARG A 22 7.52 5.82 -12.89
CA ARG A 22 7.86 4.65 -12.07
C ARG A 22 9.28 4.22 -12.39
N VAL A 23 10.14 4.25 -11.38
CA VAL A 23 11.54 3.82 -11.50
C VAL A 23 11.88 2.85 -10.39
N ARG A 24 12.80 1.91 -10.67
CA ARG A 24 13.44 1.08 -9.65
C ARG A 24 14.73 1.74 -9.24
N GLN A 25 14.71 2.44 -8.12
CA GLN A 25 15.89 3.10 -7.59
C GLN A 25 16.76 2.08 -6.85
N PRO A 26 18.05 1.93 -7.20
CA PRO A 26 18.95 1.05 -6.48
C PRO A 26 19.29 1.66 -5.10
N LEU A 27 19.34 0.80 -4.10
CA LEU A 27 19.79 1.09 -2.74
C LEU A 27 21.25 0.64 -2.58
N SER A 28 21.95 1.23 -1.61
CA SER A 28 23.32 0.83 -1.23
C SER A 28 23.42 -0.63 -0.77
N SER A 29 22.32 -1.21 -0.30
CA SER A 29 22.21 -2.62 0.09
C SER A 29 22.14 -3.61 -1.10
N GLY A 30 22.25 -3.13 -2.34
CA GLY A 30 22.12 -3.95 -3.56
C GLY A 30 20.67 -4.33 -3.92
N ARG A 31 19.69 -3.89 -3.11
CA ARG A 31 18.26 -4.01 -3.41
C ARG A 31 17.79 -2.84 -4.27
N SER A 32 16.59 -2.94 -4.84
CA SER A 32 15.95 -1.81 -5.52
C SER A 32 14.56 -1.57 -4.92
N VAL A 33 14.16 -0.31 -4.86
CA VAL A 33 12.83 0.13 -4.41
C VAL A 33 12.12 0.83 -5.56
N GLU A 34 10.85 0.51 -5.74
CA GLU A 34 10.00 1.23 -6.70
C GLU A 34 9.64 2.60 -6.13
N THR A 35 9.92 3.65 -6.90
CA THR A 35 9.60 5.03 -6.52
C THR A 35 9.05 5.82 -7.70
N LEU A 36 8.36 6.91 -7.40
CA LEU A 36 7.77 7.83 -8.36
C LEU A 36 8.59 9.11 -8.40
N ILE A 37 9.27 9.36 -9.52
CA ILE A 37 10.03 10.59 -9.72
C ILE A 37 9.21 11.54 -10.60
N PRO A 38 9.00 12.81 -10.18
CA PRO A 38 8.42 13.82 -11.04
C PRO A 38 9.19 13.94 -12.34
N TRP A 39 8.49 13.93 -13.47
CA TRP A 39 9.05 14.00 -14.79
C TRP A 39 8.57 15.27 -15.51
N ASN A 40 9.48 15.93 -16.22
CA ASN A 40 9.12 17.12 -16.98
C ASN A 40 8.24 16.73 -18.18
N VAL A 41 7.11 17.40 -18.34
CA VAL A 41 6.16 17.14 -19.43
C VAL A 41 6.77 17.49 -20.78
N GLU A 42 7.61 18.53 -20.84
CA GLU A 42 8.20 19.00 -22.09
C GLU A 42 9.26 18.02 -22.63
N THR A 43 10.10 17.46 -21.76
CA THR A 43 11.05 16.42 -22.17
C THR A 43 10.33 15.17 -22.64
N LEU A 44 9.24 14.79 -21.96
CA LEU A 44 8.42 13.65 -22.38
C LEU A 44 7.76 13.86 -23.76
N ARG A 45 7.34 15.09 -24.06
CA ARG A 45 6.81 15.45 -25.39
C ARG A 45 7.87 15.41 -26.47
N GLN A 46 9.09 15.83 -26.16
CA GLN A 46 10.22 15.78 -27.09
C GLN A 46 10.61 14.33 -27.40
N ASP A 47 10.62 13.45 -26.40
CA ASP A 47 11.04 12.06 -26.54
C ASP A 47 10.00 11.19 -27.27
N PHE A 48 8.70 11.35 -26.97
CA PHE A 48 7.64 10.44 -27.42
C PHE A 48 6.53 11.10 -28.27
N GLY A 49 6.58 12.43 -28.45
CA GLY A 49 5.55 13.19 -29.16
C GLY A 49 4.32 13.54 -28.32
N LYS A 50 3.46 14.41 -28.86
CA LYS A 50 2.27 14.96 -28.18
C LYS A 50 1.23 13.88 -27.85
N ASP A 51 1.07 12.89 -28.71
CA ASP A 51 0.03 11.86 -28.60
C ASP A 51 0.29 10.88 -27.45
N TYR A 52 1.54 10.78 -27.00
CA TYR A 52 1.91 9.90 -25.89
C TYR A 52 1.22 10.32 -24.59
N LEU A 53 1.04 11.63 -24.37
CA LEU A 53 0.38 12.17 -23.18
C LEU A 53 -1.07 11.72 -23.01
N ALA A 54 -1.76 11.41 -24.11
CA ALA A 54 -3.13 10.92 -24.08
C ALA A 54 -3.23 9.47 -23.56
N ARG A 55 -2.13 8.70 -23.65
CA ARG A 55 -2.05 7.28 -23.24
C ARG A 55 -1.63 7.11 -21.78
N ILE A 56 -1.20 8.18 -21.11
CA ILE A 56 -0.72 8.13 -19.72
C ILE A 56 -1.94 8.04 -18.78
N PRO A 57 -1.98 7.06 -17.84
CA PRO A 57 -3.04 6.96 -16.86
C PRO A 57 -3.08 8.21 -15.98
N LYS A 58 -4.29 8.69 -15.68
CA LYS A 58 -4.54 9.94 -14.97
C LYS A 58 -5.23 9.62 -13.65
N TYR A 59 -4.72 10.21 -12.59
CA TYR A 59 -5.26 10.11 -11.24
C TYR A 59 -5.44 11.52 -10.69
N ASP A 60 -6.45 11.72 -9.85
CA ASP A 60 -6.73 13.02 -9.23
C ASP A 60 -5.74 13.34 -8.11
N GLY A 61 -5.22 12.30 -7.44
CA GLY A 61 -4.28 12.44 -6.34
C GLY A 61 -3.69 11.11 -5.89
N PHE A 62 -2.95 11.17 -4.79
CA PHE A 62 -2.49 10.00 -4.07
C PHE A 62 -3.44 9.71 -2.90
N CYS A 63 -3.69 8.43 -2.64
CA CYS A 63 -4.31 7.97 -1.42
C CYS A 63 -3.39 6.96 -0.72
N THR A 64 -3.65 6.72 0.56
CA THR A 64 -3.02 5.64 1.32
C THR A 64 -4.13 4.92 2.07
N VAL A 65 -4.68 3.90 1.42
CA VAL A 65 -5.73 3.06 2.00
C VAL A 65 -5.14 1.66 2.18
N PRO A 66 -4.70 1.31 3.40
CA PRO A 66 -4.14 0.00 3.67
C PRO A 66 -5.23 -1.06 3.77
N ASP A 67 -5.43 -1.84 2.71
CA ASP A 67 -6.23 -3.07 2.77
C ASP A 67 -5.31 -4.26 2.49
N HIS A 68 -5.09 -5.07 3.52
CA HIS A 68 -4.22 -6.25 3.46
C HIS A 68 -4.94 -7.46 2.87
N THR A 69 -6.28 -7.42 2.78
CA THR A 69 -7.12 -8.53 2.31
C THR A 69 -7.58 -8.32 0.86
N ASN A 70 -8.03 -7.11 0.53
CA ASN A 70 -8.53 -6.73 -0.79
C ASN A 70 -7.78 -5.48 -1.28
N TYR A 71 -6.50 -5.64 -1.56
CA TYR A 71 -5.68 -4.52 -2.04
C TYR A 71 -6.18 -4.00 -3.40
N HIS A 72 -6.52 -2.71 -3.44
CA HIS A 72 -6.80 -1.96 -4.66
C HIS A 72 -5.72 -0.91 -4.89
N ARG A 73 -5.08 -0.97 -6.07
CA ARG A 73 -4.06 0.00 -6.50
C ARG A 73 -4.67 1.35 -6.88
N GLU A 74 -5.91 1.35 -7.37
CA GLU A 74 -6.66 2.55 -7.72
C GLU A 74 -7.98 2.55 -6.97
N ILE A 75 -8.32 3.68 -6.36
CA ILE A 75 -9.53 3.86 -5.54
C ILE A 75 -10.14 5.20 -5.93
N ASP A 76 -11.33 5.19 -6.54
CA ASP A 76 -12.10 6.38 -6.94
C ASP A 76 -11.27 7.43 -7.71
N GLY A 77 -10.37 7.00 -8.62
CA GLY A 77 -9.50 7.88 -9.40
C GLY A 77 -8.24 8.36 -8.66
N PHE A 78 -7.99 7.89 -7.43
CA PHE A 78 -6.75 8.12 -6.69
C PHE A 78 -5.80 6.92 -6.80
N LEU A 79 -4.51 7.20 -6.89
CA LEU A 79 -3.46 6.16 -6.86
C LEU A 79 -3.11 5.81 -5.42
N ASN A 80 -3.32 4.55 -5.04
CA ASN A 80 -2.97 4.05 -3.72
C ASN A 80 -1.46 3.83 -3.61
N ARG A 81 -0.83 4.55 -2.69
CA ARG A 81 0.60 4.40 -2.36
C ARG A 81 0.88 3.24 -1.41
N TYR A 82 -0.17 2.66 -0.83
CA TYR A 82 -0.01 1.47 -0.03
C TYR A 82 0.48 0.31 -0.93
N GLU A 83 1.42 -0.48 -0.42
CA GLU A 83 1.91 -1.69 -1.07
C GLU A 83 1.44 -2.92 -0.27
N PRO A 84 0.91 -3.95 -0.94
CA PRO A 84 0.45 -5.14 -0.25
C PRO A 84 1.63 -5.86 0.40
N ILE A 85 1.38 -6.42 1.59
CA ILE A 85 2.37 -7.22 2.30
C ILE A 85 2.66 -8.47 1.46
N PRO A 86 3.94 -8.77 1.13
CA PRO A 86 4.27 -9.90 0.27
C PRO A 86 4.14 -11.26 0.98
N PHE A 87 3.95 -11.26 2.29
CA PHE A 87 3.84 -12.45 3.12
C PHE A 87 2.39 -12.71 3.52
N GLN A 88 1.95 -13.95 3.33
CA GLN A 88 0.66 -14.41 3.82
C GLN A 88 0.82 -15.14 5.16
N PRO A 89 -0.16 -15.04 6.06
CA PRO A 89 -0.17 -15.83 7.28
C PRO A 89 -0.09 -17.32 6.95
N ALA A 90 0.78 -18.05 7.65
CA ALA A 90 0.93 -19.48 7.53
C ALA A 90 1.01 -20.10 8.92
N GLU A 91 0.37 -21.26 9.10
CA GLU A 91 0.51 -22.03 10.33
C GLU A 91 1.94 -22.57 10.44
N GLY A 92 2.51 -22.50 11.64
CA GLY A 92 3.86 -22.99 11.90
C GLY A 92 4.30 -22.72 13.33
N ILE A 93 5.39 -23.39 13.72
CA ILE A 93 6.03 -23.18 15.03
C ILE A 93 7.07 -22.08 14.88
N PHE A 94 7.01 -21.06 15.73
CA PHE A 94 7.86 -19.89 15.66
C PHE A 94 8.60 -19.67 17.00
N PRO A 95 9.53 -20.56 17.39
CA PRO A 95 10.08 -20.60 18.75
C PRO A 95 10.76 -19.28 19.14
N HIS A 96 11.55 -18.69 18.25
CA HIS A 96 12.23 -17.41 18.53
C HIS A 96 11.28 -16.21 18.62
N ILE A 97 10.19 -16.22 17.84
CA ILE A 97 9.18 -15.15 17.90
C ILE A 97 8.34 -15.31 19.16
N HIS A 98 8.02 -16.56 19.54
CA HIS A 98 7.33 -16.88 20.79
C HIS A 98 8.15 -16.40 21.99
N ASP A 99 9.42 -16.78 22.09
CA ASP A 99 10.31 -16.35 23.19
C ASP A 99 10.41 -14.83 23.28
N PHE A 100 10.50 -14.15 22.13
CA PHE A 100 10.53 -12.69 22.06
C PHE A 100 9.24 -12.05 22.55
N LEU A 101 8.08 -12.58 22.15
CA LEU A 101 6.77 -12.06 22.57
C LEU A 101 6.48 -12.36 24.03
N THR A 102 6.85 -13.55 24.51
CA THR A 102 6.80 -13.90 25.94
C THR A 102 7.70 -12.98 26.77
N HIS A 103 8.85 -12.54 26.24
CA HIS A 103 9.69 -11.56 26.92
C HIS A 103 9.03 -10.16 27.01
N ILE A 104 8.31 -9.72 25.98
CA ILE A 104 7.64 -8.40 25.95
C ILE A 104 6.36 -8.39 26.78
N PHE A 105 5.49 -9.39 26.60
CA PHE A 105 4.15 -9.43 27.16
C PHE A 105 4.06 -10.27 28.45
N GLY A 106 5.08 -11.05 28.78
CA GLY A 106 5.13 -11.88 29.98
C GLY A 106 3.99 -12.89 30.02
N GLU A 107 3.28 -12.93 31.16
CA GLU A 107 2.11 -13.80 31.37
C GLU A 107 0.94 -13.50 30.41
N GLN A 108 0.92 -12.33 29.76
CA GLN A 108 -0.14 -11.89 28.86
C GLN A 108 0.21 -12.13 27.37
N VAL A 109 1.12 -13.06 27.07
CA VAL A 109 1.58 -13.32 25.69
C VAL A 109 0.44 -13.66 24.72
N GLU A 110 -0.60 -14.37 25.18
CA GLU A 110 -1.78 -14.68 24.38
C GLU A 110 -2.54 -13.42 23.93
N LEU A 111 -2.70 -12.43 24.82
CA LEU A 111 -3.28 -11.13 24.45
C LEU A 111 -2.36 -10.36 23.48
N GLY A 112 -1.05 -10.57 23.57
CA GLY A 112 -0.07 -10.06 22.62
C GLY A 112 -0.27 -10.63 21.22
N TYR A 113 -0.56 -11.93 21.09
CA TYR A 113 -0.90 -12.55 19.81
C TYR A 113 -2.17 -11.96 19.22
N ASP A 114 -3.23 -11.88 20.03
CA ASP A 114 -4.50 -11.28 19.60
C ASP A 114 -4.30 -9.83 19.13
N TYR A 115 -3.50 -9.05 19.85
CA TYR A 115 -3.18 -7.67 19.47
C TYR A 115 -2.45 -7.58 18.13
N LEU A 116 -1.41 -8.40 17.92
CA LEU A 116 -0.64 -8.42 16.67
C LEU A 116 -1.47 -8.93 15.49
N GLN A 117 -2.32 -9.92 15.73
CA GLN A 117 -3.28 -10.41 14.76
C GLN A 117 -4.27 -9.29 14.38
N LEU A 118 -4.85 -8.60 15.36
CA LEU A 118 -5.74 -7.48 15.11
C LEU A 118 -5.06 -6.37 14.32
N LEU A 119 -3.81 -6.02 14.62
CA LEU A 119 -3.05 -5.04 13.83
C LEU A 119 -2.88 -5.49 12.37
N SER A 120 -2.62 -6.78 12.15
CA SER A 120 -2.42 -7.35 10.82
C SER A 120 -3.70 -7.35 9.98
N TYR A 121 -4.86 -7.65 10.57
CA TYR A 121 -6.15 -7.63 9.86
C TYR A 121 -6.77 -6.24 9.78
N ASN A 122 -6.51 -5.38 10.77
CA ASN A 122 -7.19 -4.08 10.92
C ASN A 122 -6.26 -2.88 10.64
N GLY A 123 -5.20 -3.05 9.84
CA GLY A 123 -4.28 -1.96 9.47
C GLY A 123 -4.99 -0.68 9.02
N CYS A 124 -6.16 -0.80 8.36
CA CYS A 124 -7.02 0.33 8.01
C CYS A 124 -7.91 0.86 9.14
N ARG A 125 -8.38 -0.03 10.02
CA ARG A 125 -9.34 0.31 11.08
C ARG A 125 -8.72 1.14 12.19
N TYR A 126 -7.44 0.94 12.53
CA TYR A 126 -6.76 1.81 13.49
C TYR A 126 -6.53 3.23 12.94
N CYS A 127 -6.27 3.37 11.62
CA CYS A 127 -6.18 4.69 10.97
C CYS A 127 -7.54 5.42 10.96
N CYS A 128 -8.63 4.69 10.69
CA CYS A 128 -9.99 5.23 10.80
C CYS A 128 -10.42 5.45 12.27
N TRP A 129 -9.95 4.66 13.23
CA TRP A 129 -10.25 4.83 14.65
C TRP A 129 -9.63 6.10 15.21
N CYS A 130 -8.41 6.47 14.79
CA CYS A 130 -7.84 7.79 15.07
C CYS A 130 -8.70 8.93 14.50
N ARG A 131 -9.42 8.72 13.38
CA ARG A 131 -10.35 9.72 12.82
C ARG A 131 -11.71 9.73 13.52
N MET A 132 -12.21 8.58 13.98
CA MET A 132 -13.44 8.49 14.77
C MET A 132 -13.28 9.04 16.20
N ASN A 133 -12.07 9.01 16.78
CA ASN A 133 -11.81 9.70 18.05
C ASN A 133 -11.69 11.23 17.90
N ALA A 134 -11.50 11.76 16.69
CA ALA A 134 -11.52 13.20 16.41
C ALA A 134 -12.92 13.73 16.06
N THR A 135 -13.87 12.86 15.73
CA THR A 135 -15.28 13.23 15.47
C THR A 135 -16.18 12.38 16.36
N ARG A 136 -16.36 12.91 17.57
CA ARG A 136 -17.14 12.35 18.66
C ARG A 136 -18.61 12.18 18.26
N GLU A 137 -18.97 11.05 17.69
CA GLU A 137 -20.34 10.52 17.74
C GLU A 137 -20.30 9.02 17.98
N ARG A 138 -20.54 8.66 19.25
CA ARG A 138 -20.66 7.28 19.72
C ARG A 138 -21.85 6.63 19.02
N ARG A 139 -21.61 5.71 18.08
CA ARG A 139 -22.62 4.68 17.79
C ARG A 139 -22.45 3.55 18.81
N PRO A 140 -23.52 3.12 19.51
CA PRO A 140 -23.42 2.01 20.44
C PRO A 140 -23.17 0.71 19.66
N PHE A 141 -22.12 -0.02 20.04
CA PHE A 141 -21.94 -1.40 19.66
C PHE A 141 -22.96 -2.23 20.43
N SER A 142 -23.98 -2.74 19.75
CA SER A 142 -24.80 -3.84 20.24
C SER A 142 -24.13 -5.15 19.83
N ILE A 143 -23.67 -5.92 20.80
CA ILE A 143 -23.33 -7.33 20.62
C ILE A 143 -24.62 -8.10 20.90
N SER A 144 -25.10 -8.84 19.90
CA SER A 144 -26.11 -9.89 20.05
C SER A 144 -25.42 -11.23 19.84
#